data_AF-A0A1J5JMH0-F1
#
_entry.id   AF-A0A1J5JMH0-F1
#
_cell.length_a   1.000
_cell.length_b   1.000
_cell.length_c   1.000
_cell.angle_alpha   90.00
_cell.angle_beta   90.00
_cell.angle_gamma   90.00
#
_symmetry.space_group_name_H-M   'P 1'
#
loop_
_entity.id
_entity.type
_entity.pdbx_description
1 polymer ?
#
loop_
_entity_poly.entity_id
_entity_poly.type
_entity_poly.pdbx_seq_one_letter_code
_entity_poly.pdbx_strand_id
1 'polypeptide(L)'
;MDDRIETIKRQVNDAVNAICVTQQSIVSLEKRLAELEAETVQIRSEADRQSSKVRSELGEQRTAIQRMEDHLQQVVQTLTAKIVELNERVATVLTEGDVSSALQQSDNSIVGNRVSESASAVWPIVHSVLVPERLSTSTAELRLDTSEMARNALSENLQAIGMQSQAAQALAVEVMAAALAGQEVLFRGSIAPIVSEVCARSLAGGCAFRLQIPVGLLDGLSFGAALEELLQEVIRCDRIAALVIEGINLSAPEVYAGRLYRLITERLLGLDTAYVGLLVFGTVVDGAGALPLSPQLSEIGPTFDLDCIVWRNRWPKRGIVGGEILRSTWEAWVDSDGDVPTDWDDVWRESSRFAGPVTPLWRRCVYTAFTRLSTLAAGDMLPTALQSLAYGWLLPRIISSGADPREKRELLPTGVLNGTRSDMRIVRLLGVQSEGNEP
;
A
#
# COMPACT_ATOMS: atom_id res chain seq x y z
N MET A 1 71.06 5.82 49.77
CA MET A 1 69.95 5.09 50.43
C MET A 1 68.68 5.91 50.36
N ASP A 2 68.79 7.24 50.50
CA ASP A 2 67.66 8.19 50.47
C ASP A 2 66.87 8.20 49.15
N ASP A 3 67.51 8.17 47.98
CA ASP A 3 66.79 8.12 46.68
C ASP A 3 65.86 6.91 46.52
N ARG A 4 66.26 5.75 47.08
CA ARG A 4 65.42 4.54 47.06
C ARG A 4 64.22 4.70 48.00
N ILE A 5 64.40 5.36 49.14
CA ILE A 5 63.31 5.65 50.08
C ILE A 5 62.32 6.65 49.47
N GLU A 6 62.79 7.68 48.79
CA GLU A 6 61.91 8.64 48.08
C GLU A 6 61.14 7.97 46.93
N THR A 7 61.80 7.10 46.17
CA THR A 7 61.15 6.34 45.10
C THR A 7 60.03 5.45 45.63
N ILE A 8 60.28 4.73 46.73
CA ILE A 8 59.27 3.89 47.39
C ILE A 8 58.11 4.74 47.92
N LYS A 9 58.40 5.89 48.54
CA LYS A 9 57.34 6.82 49.02
C LYS A 9 56.44 7.29 47.87
N ARG A 10 57.02 7.63 46.71
CA ARG A 10 56.26 8.03 45.53
C ARG A 10 55.37 6.89 45.02
N GLN A 11 55.94 5.69 44.86
CA GLN A 11 55.18 4.52 44.42
C GLN A 11 54.03 4.16 45.36
N VAL A 12 54.25 4.24 46.67
CA VAL A 12 53.19 4.02 47.68
C VAL A 12 52.10 5.09 47.56
N ASN A 13 52.48 6.36 47.39
CA ASN A 13 51.50 7.45 47.25
C ASN A 13 50.67 7.32 45.97
N ASP A 14 51.30 6.94 44.86
CA ASP A 14 50.62 6.69 43.58
C ASP A 14 49.66 5.49 43.70
N ALA A 15 50.07 4.42 44.39
CA ALA A 15 49.21 3.27 44.66
C ALA A 15 48.02 3.64 45.56
N VAL A 16 48.22 4.45 46.60
CA VAL A 16 47.13 4.94 47.48
C VAL A 16 46.14 5.80 46.69
N ASN A 17 46.64 6.68 45.82
CA ASN A 17 45.78 7.50 44.96
C ASN A 17 44.97 6.63 43.99
N ALA A 18 45.59 5.62 43.38
CA ALA A 18 44.89 4.68 42.50
C ALA A 18 43.79 3.90 43.25
N ILE A 19 44.07 3.42 44.47
CA ILE A 19 43.08 2.75 45.33
C ILE A 19 41.92 3.70 45.66
N CYS A 20 42.20 4.96 45.99
CA CYS A 20 41.17 5.95 46.29
C CYS A 20 40.24 6.20 45.09
N VAL A 21 40.79 6.38 43.89
CA VAL A 21 40.01 6.54 42.65
C VAL A 21 39.17 5.30 42.34
N THR A 22 39.73 4.11 42.57
CA THR A 22 39.01 2.85 42.36
C THR A 22 37.85 2.72 43.35
N GLN A 23 38.06 3.07 44.62
CA GLN A 23 37.02 3.05 45.65
C GLN A 23 35.87 4.03 45.33
N GLN A 24 36.18 5.23 44.85
CA GLN A 24 35.17 6.19 44.41
C GLN A 24 34.36 5.66 43.22
N SER A 25 35.01 4.96 42.29
CA SER A 25 34.36 4.34 41.14
C SER A 25 33.42 3.20 41.56
N ILE A 26 33.81 2.37 42.53
CA ILE A 26 32.97 1.30 43.08
C ILE A 26 31.70 1.87 43.70
N VAL A 27 31.82 2.89 44.57
CA VAL A 27 30.65 3.54 45.20
C VAL A 27 29.71 4.16 44.17
N SER A 28 30.26 4.76 43.11
CA SER A 28 29.47 5.31 42.00
C SER A 28 28.71 4.21 41.24
N LEU A 29 29.35 3.07 40.99
CA LEU A 29 28.72 1.92 40.34
C LEU A 29 27.62 1.28 41.20
N GLU A 30 27.85 1.13 42.50
CA GLU A 30 26.83 0.63 43.44
C GLU A 30 25.59 1.51 43.45
N LYS A 31 25.77 2.83 43.42
CA LYS A 31 24.65 3.78 43.32
C LYS A 31 23.87 3.60 42.01
N ARG A 32 24.56 3.50 40.88
CA ARG A 32 23.91 3.29 39.56
C ARG A 32 23.19 1.94 39.49
N LEU A 33 23.73 0.90 40.14
CA LEU A 33 23.11 -0.41 40.19
C LEU A 33 21.80 -0.36 40.99
N ALA A 34 21.78 0.32 42.14
CA ALA A 34 20.56 0.52 42.92
C ALA A 34 19.49 1.33 42.16
N GLU A 35 19.90 2.36 41.40
CA GLU A 35 19.00 3.14 40.53
C GLU A 35 18.37 2.27 39.43
N LEU A 36 19.17 1.43 38.75
CA LEU A 36 18.69 0.52 37.71
C LEU A 36 17.77 -0.58 38.27
N GLU A 37 18.04 -1.10 39.47
CA GLU A 37 17.16 -2.06 40.14
C GLU A 37 15.80 -1.45 40.44
N ALA A 38 15.76 -0.21 40.93
CA ALA A 38 14.51 0.52 41.18
C ALA A 38 13.71 0.75 39.88
N GLU A 39 14.38 1.17 38.81
CA GLU A 39 13.76 1.36 37.50
C GLU A 39 13.20 0.04 36.93
N THR A 40 13.95 -1.06 37.08
CA THR A 40 13.50 -2.39 36.63
C THR A 40 12.24 -2.85 37.37
N VAL A 41 12.14 -2.59 38.68
CA VAL A 41 10.94 -2.88 39.48
C VAL A 41 9.76 -2.03 39.00
N GLN A 42 10.00 -0.74 38.73
CA GLN A 42 8.96 0.15 38.22
C GLN A 42 8.43 -0.30 36.85
N ILE A 43 9.33 -0.60 35.90
CA ILE A 43 8.95 -1.08 34.56
C ILE A 43 8.13 -2.38 34.64
N ARG A 44 8.55 -3.33 35.49
CA ARG A 44 7.79 -4.58 35.69
C ARG A 44 6.40 -4.32 36.24
N SER A 45 6.26 -3.44 37.23
CA SER A 45 4.95 -3.11 37.81
C SER A 45 4.00 -2.45 36.80
N GLU A 46 4.53 -1.60 35.92
CA GLU A 46 3.74 -0.97 34.85
C GLU A 46 3.35 -1.98 33.76
N ALA A 47 4.26 -2.88 33.39
CA ALA A 47 3.98 -3.95 32.42
C ALA A 47 2.88 -4.91 32.94
N ASP A 48 2.91 -5.26 34.23
CA ASP A 48 1.86 -6.07 34.85
C ASP A 48 0.52 -5.33 34.88
N ARG A 49 0.54 -4.02 35.18
CA ARG A 49 -0.66 -3.17 35.14
C ARG A 49 -1.27 -3.13 33.75
N GLN A 50 -0.48 -2.88 32.72
CA GLN A 50 -0.95 -2.86 31.32
C GLN A 50 -1.46 -4.22 30.87
N SER A 51 -0.76 -5.31 31.22
CA SER A 51 -1.19 -6.68 30.93
C SER A 51 -2.53 -7.02 31.57
N SER A 52 -2.77 -6.59 32.81
CA SER A 52 -4.05 -6.79 33.49
C SER A 52 -5.20 -6.02 32.82
N LYS A 53 -4.93 -4.78 32.35
CA LYS A 53 -5.89 -3.95 31.62
C LYS A 53 -6.29 -4.60 30.29
N VAL A 54 -5.30 -5.02 29.49
CA VAL A 54 -5.55 -5.70 28.19
C VAL A 54 -6.33 -7.01 28.38
N ARG A 55 -6.03 -7.80 29.43
CA ARG A 55 -6.81 -9.01 29.74
C ARG A 55 -8.26 -8.71 30.10
N SER A 56 -8.52 -7.62 30.83
CA SER A 56 -9.89 -7.19 31.15
C SER A 56 -10.65 -6.79 29.89
N GLU A 57 -10.05 -5.96 29.04
CA GLU A 57 -10.66 -5.51 27.78
C GLU A 57 -10.93 -6.68 26.82
N LEU A 58 -10.00 -7.64 26.71
CA LEU A 58 -10.21 -8.88 25.95
C LEU A 58 -11.37 -9.72 26.51
N GLY A 59 -11.51 -9.77 27.84
CA GLY A 59 -12.64 -10.43 28.50
C GLY A 59 -13.97 -9.79 28.13
N GLU A 60 -14.05 -8.45 28.18
CA GLU A 60 -15.23 -7.69 27.78
C GLU A 60 -15.58 -7.91 26.31
N GLN A 61 -14.60 -7.81 25.39
CA GLN A 61 -14.80 -8.06 23.97
C GLN A 61 -15.29 -9.49 23.70
N ARG A 62 -14.71 -10.50 24.37
CA ARG A 62 -15.16 -11.89 24.23
C ARG A 62 -16.62 -12.06 24.65
N THR A 63 -17.04 -11.42 25.74
CA THR A 63 -18.46 -11.46 26.15
C THR A 63 -19.37 -10.73 25.16
N ALA A 64 -18.92 -9.66 24.52
CA ALA A 64 -19.67 -8.95 23.50
C ALA A 64 -19.85 -9.80 22.22
N ILE A 65 -18.79 -10.47 21.77
CA ILE A 65 -18.84 -11.40 20.63
C ILE A 65 -19.81 -12.54 20.92
N GLN A 66 -19.76 -13.14 22.11
CA GLN A 66 -20.68 -14.22 22.49
C GLN A 66 -22.14 -13.78 22.44
N ARG A 67 -22.46 -12.59 22.94
CA ARG A 67 -23.84 -12.04 22.86
C ARG A 67 -24.30 -11.84 21.42
N MET A 68 -23.40 -11.43 20.53
CA MET A 68 -23.70 -11.24 19.11
C MET A 68 -23.92 -12.59 18.40
N GLU A 69 -23.13 -13.61 18.75
CA GLU A 69 -23.30 -14.98 18.26
C GLU A 69 -24.66 -15.56 18.69
N ASP A 70 -25.02 -15.43 19.97
CA ASP A 70 -26.31 -15.86 20.51
C ASP A 70 -27.48 -15.14 19.78
N HIS A 71 -27.31 -13.84 19.50
CA HIS A 71 -28.32 -13.07 18.76
C HIS A 71 -28.45 -13.53 17.30
N LEU A 72 -27.34 -13.76 16.60
CA LEU A 72 -27.35 -14.27 15.23
C LEU A 72 -28.01 -15.65 15.17
N GLN A 73 -27.72 -16.53 16.13
CA GLN A 73 -28.35 -17.85 16.21
C GLN A 73 -29.87 -17.75 16.40
N GLN A 74 -30.34 -16.80 17.21
CA GLN A 74 -31.77 -16.52 17.39
C GLN A 74 -32.43 -15.99 16.10
N VAL A 75 -31.75 -15.09 15.36
CA VAL A 75 -32.22 -14.57 14.07
C VAL A 75 -32.32 -15.70 13.04
N VAL A 76 -31.31 -16.56 12.95
CA VAL A 76 -31.31 -17.73 12.05
C VAL A 76 -32.49 -18.65 12.38
N GLN A 77 -32.69 -19.01 13.65
CA GLN A 77 -33.83 -19.84 14.06
C GLN A 77 -35.19 -19.21 13.68
N THR A 78 -35.32 -17.90 13.85
CA THR A 78 -36.54 -17.16 13.47
C THR A 78 -36.78 -17.18 11.97
N LEU A 79 -35.73 -16.98 11.16
CA LEU A 79 -35.82 -17.04 9.70
C LEU A 79 -36.12 -18.45 9.21
N THR A 80 -35.50 -19.48 9.78
CA THR A 80 -35.79 -20.88 9.44
C THR A 80 -37.25 -21.22 9.73
N ALA A 81 -37.79 -20.81 10.88
CA ALA A 81 -39.21 -21.01 11.21
C ALA A 81 -40.14 -20.31 10.21
N LYS A 82 -39.83 -19.06 9.82
CA LYS A 82 -40.60 -18.33 8.80
C LYS A 82 -40.54 -18.99 7.42
N ILE A 83 -39.40 -19.54 7.02
CA ILE A 83 -39.26 -20.26 5.75
C ILE A 83 -40.14 -21.51 5.75
N VAL A 84 -40.17 -22.26 6.86
CA VAL A 84 -41.06 -23.44 7.00
C VAL A 84 -42.53 -23.02 6.90
N GLU A 85 -42.93 -21.96 7.61
CA GLU A 85 -44.29 -21.40 7.53
C GLU A 85 -44.68 -20.96 6.11
N LEU A 86 -43.78 -20.26 5.41
CA LEU A 86 -43.99 -19.85 4.02
C LEU A 86 -44.12 -21.05 3.08
N ASN A 87 -43.31 -22.09 3.27
CA ASN A 87 -43.39 -23.31 2.47
C ASN A 87 -44.71 -24.05 2.71
N GLU A 88 -45.20 -24.12 3.94
CA GLU A 88 -46.51 -24.68 4.25
C GLU A 88 -47.65 -23.86 3.62
N ARG A 89 -47.57 -22.53 3.69
CA ARG A 89 -48.54 -21.64 3.02
C ARG A 89 -48.54 -21.83 1.51
N VAL A 90 -47.37 -21.94 0.88
CA VAL A 90 -47.28 -22.23 -0.56
C VAL A 90 -47.86 -23.61 -0.88
N ALA A 91 -47.58 -24.62 -0.07
CA ALA A 91 -48.13 -25.96 -0.26
C ALA A 91 -49.67 -25.97 -0.16
N THR A 92 -50.25 -25.29 0.85
CA THR A 92 -51.71 -25.19 0.99
C THR A 92 -52.38 -24.46 -0.19
N VAL A 93 -51.78 -23.38 -0.70
CA VAL A 93 -52.27 -22.68 -1.90
C VAL A 93 -52.20 -23.57 -3.14
N LEU A 94 -51.20 -24.45 -3.24
CA LEU A 94 -51.08 -25.41 -4.34
C LEU A 94 -52.07 -26.57 -4.22
N THR A 95 -52.52 -26.94 -3.02
CA THR A 95 -53.47 -28.05 -2.80
C THR A 95 -54.93 -27.63 -2.75
N GLU A 96 -55.23 -26.42 -2.27
CA GLU A 96 -56.59 -25.86 -2.16
C GLU A 96 -56.93 -24.89 -3.30
N GLY A 97 -55.92 -24.46 -4.05
CA GLY A 97 -56.07 -23.62 -5.24
C GLY A 97 -56.51 -24.44 -6.44
N ASP A 98 -57.75 -24.21 -6.84
CA ASP A 98 -58.34 -24.57 -8.12
C ASP A 98 -57.61 -23.83 -9.27
N VAL A 99 -56.33 -24.16 -9.52
CA VAL A 99 -55.45 -23.53 -10.52
C VAL A 99 -56.02 -23.68 -11.94
N SER A 100 -56.98 -24.58 -12.15
CA SER A 100 -57.74 -24.68 -13.40
C SER A 100 -58.73 -23.53 -13.63
N SER A 101 -59.21 -22.85 -12.59
CA SER A 101 -60.19 -21.75 -12.73
C SER A 101 -59.53 -20.39 -13.02
N ALA A 102 -58.30 -20.16 -12.57
CA ALA A 102 -57.55 -18.91 -12.83
C ALA A 102 -56.83 -18.90 -14.19
N LEU A 103 -56.48 -20.07 -14.74
CA LEU A 103 -55.81 -20.17 -16.05
C LEU A 103 -56.78 -20.06 -17.24
N GLN A 104 -58.09 -20.32 -17.07
CA GLN A 104 -59.05 -20.19 -18.16
C GLN A 104 -59.49 -18.74 -18.47
N GLN A 105 -59.18 -17.76 -17.61
CA GLN A 105 -59.48 -16.34 -17.88
C GLN A 105 -58.32 -15.56 -18.49
N SER A 106 -57.12 -16.16 -18.62
CA SER A 106 -55.92 -15.48 -19.13
C SER A 106 -55.52 -15.87 -20.57
N ASP A 107 -56.20 -16.81 -21.20
CA ASP A 107 -55.81 -17.35 -22.52
C ASP A 107 -56.29 -16.54 -23.74
N ASN A 108 -56.79 -15.31 -23.55
CA ASN A 108 -57.17 -14.42 -24.66
C ASN A 108 -56.28 -13.17 -24.83
N SER A 109 -55.17 -13.07 -24.13
CA SER A 109 -54.18 -12.04 -24.45
C SER A 109 -52.77 -12.52 -24.15
N ILE A 110 -51.94 -12.43 -25.19
CA ILE A 110 -50.47 -12.51 -25.20
C ILE A 110 -49.95 -13.83 -25.79
N VAL A 111 -49.97 -13.82 -27.13
CA VAL A 111 -49.03 -14.53 -27.99
C VAL A 111 -47.61 -14.08 -27.64
N GLY A 112 -46.73 -15.05 -27.38
CA GLY A 112 -45.29 -14.94 -27.64
C GLY A 112 -44.38 -14.81 -26.42
N ASN A 113 -43.96 -15.94 -25.84
CA ASN A 113 -42.59 -16.44 -26.00
C ASN A 113 -42.36 -17.72 -25.17
N ARG A 114 -41.79 -18.72 -25.84
CA ARG A 114 -41.21 -19.93 -25.24
C ARG A 114 -39.91 -19.58 -24.50
N VAL A 115 -39.72 -20.13 -23.29
CA VAL A 115 -38.46 -20.72 -22.75
C VAL A 115 -38.89 -21.65 -21.58
N SER A 116 -38.92 -22.97 -21.80
CA SER A 116 -37.97 -23.98 -21.28
C SER A 116 -37.81 -24.08 -19.76
N GLU A 117 -38.38 -25.18 -19.23
CA GLU A 117 -37.79 -26.15 -18.29
C GLU A 117 -36.97 -25.65 -17.10
N SER A 118 -37.67 -25.60 -15.95
CA SER A 118 -37.32 -26.28 -14.68
C SER A 118 -35.86 -26.71 -14.47
N ALA A 119 -35.02 -25.78 -14.02
CA ALA A 119 -33.80 -26.10 -13.29
C ALA A 119 -34.05 -25.99 -11.78
N SER A 120 -33.81 -27.09 -11.07
CA SER A 120 -33.65 -27.16 -9.62
C SER A 120 -32.74 -26.03 -9.13
N ALA A 121 -33.27 -25.09 -8.36
CA ALA A 121 -32.53 -23.97 -7.78
C ALA A 121 -31.62 -24.44 -6.64
N VAL A 122 -30.53 -25.12 -6.99
CA VAL A 122 -29.28 -25.00 -6.24
C VAL A 122 -28.76 -23.62 -6.57
N TRP A 123 -28.80 -22.71 -5.61
CA TRP A 123 -28.13 -21.41 -5.76
C TRP A 123 -26.69 -21.71 -6.15
N PRO A 124 -26.21 -21.31 -7.35
CA PRO A 124 -24.81 -21.45 -7.66
C PRO A 124 -24.10 -20.62 -6.59
N ILE A 125 -23.09 -21.20 -5.94
CA ILE A 125 -22.07 -20.39 -5.30
C ILE A 125 -21.56 -19.52 -6.44
N VAL A 126 -21.99 -18.26 -6.48
CA VAL A 126 -21.53 -17.30 -7.46
C VAL A 126 -20.09 -17.05 -7.08
N HIS A 127 -19.18 -17.85 -7.65
CA HIS A 127 -17.77 -17.50 -7.68
C HIS A 127 -17.73 -16.10 -8.29
N SER A 128 -17.31 -15.11 -7.51
CA SER A 128 -17.12 -13.75 -7.99
C SER A 128 -16.08 -13.82 -9.11
N VAL A 129 -16.56 -13.87 -10.36
CA VAL A 129 -15.67 -13.98 -11.51
C VAL A 129 -14.92 -12.66 -11.62
N LEU A 130 -13.61 -12.72 -11.37
CA LEU A 130 -12.71 -11.60 -11.57
C LEU A 130 -12.49 -11.45 -13.07
N VAL A 131 -13.06 -10.41 -13.67
CA VAL A 131 -12.92 -10.11 -15.09
C VAL A 131 -12.24 -8.75 -15.23
N PRO A 132 -11.03 -8.68 -15.83
CA PRO A 132 -10.42 -7.41 -16.16
C PRO A 132 -11.29 -6.62 -17.16
N GLU A 133 -11.68 -5.41 -16.78
CA GLU A 133 -12.44 -4.50 -17.63
C GLU A 133 -11.49 -3.56 -18.36
N ARG A 134 -11.67 -3.37 -19.66
CA ARG A 134 -10.85 -2.41 -20.43
C ARG A 134 -11.28 -0.97 -20.11
N LEU A 135 -10.33 -0.12 -19.70
CA LEU A 135 -10.58 1.30 -19.51
C LEU A 135 -10.87 1.97 -20.87
N SER A 136 -11.94 2.75 -20.97
CA SER A 136 -12.53 3.16 -22.26
C SER A 136 -11.54 3.78 -23.26
N THR A 137 -11.58 3.26 -24.49
CA THR A 137 -10.66 3.46 -25.63
C THR A 137 -10.86 4.77 -26.42
N SER A 138 -11.61 5.74 -25.91
CA SER A 138 -12.12 6.88 -26.72
C SER A 138 -11.19 8.10 -26.81
N THR A 139 -9.94 8.01 -26.37
CA THR A 139 -9.03 9.17 -26.35
C THR A 139 -8.03 9.10 -27.50
N ALA A 140 -7.82 10.22 -28.18
CA ALA A 140 -6.69 10.38 -29.09
C ALA A 140 -5.40 10.01 -28.36
N GLU A 141 -4.64 9.08 -28.92
CA GLU A 141 -3.42 8.57 -28.32
C GLU A 141 -2.24 9.43 -28.75
N LEU A 142 -1.50 9.95 -27.77
CA LEU A 142 -0.22 10.61 -27.98
C LEU A 142 0.86 9.53 -27.95
N ARG A 143 1.63 9.40 -29.03
CA ARG A 143 2.82 8.54 -29.04
C ARG A 143 3.90 9.15 -28.15
N LEU A 144 4.43 8.34 -27.23
CA LEU A 144 5.41 8.75 -26.23
C LEU A 144 6.76 8.06 -26.51
N ASP A 145 7.59 8.72 -27.31
CA ASP A 145 8.87 8.14 -27.77
C ASP A 145 10.03 8.33 -26.77
N THR A 146 9.90 9.24 -25.79
CA THR A 146 10.89 9.45 -24.73
C THR A 146 10.27 9.42 -23.33
N SER A 147 11.09 9.06 -22.32
CA SER A 147 10.66 9.03 -20.92
C SER A 147 10.23 10.42 -20.41
N GLU A 148 10.84 11.50 -20.92
CA GLU A 148 10.42 12.87 -20.64
C GLU A 148 9.04 13.20 -21.21
N MET A 149 8.73 12.76 -22.43
CA MET A 149 7.39 12.93 -23.01
C MET A 149 6.34 12.19 -22.17
N ALA A 150 6.64 10.95 -21.75
CA ALA A 150 5.74 10.18 -20.89
C ALA A 150 5.51 10.85 -19.53
N ARG A 151 6.57 11.34 -18.89
CA ARG A 151 6.49 12.11 -17.64
C ARG A 151 5.65 13.38 -17.81
N ASN A 152 5.85 14.11 -18.90
CA ASN A 152 5.12 15.36 -19.15
C ASN A 152 3.64 15.08 -19.42
N ALA A 153 3.30 14.08 -20.24
CA ALA A 153 1.93 13.66 -20.49
C ALA A 153 1.21 13.25 -19.19
N LEU A 154 1.90 12.48 -18.33
CA LEU A 154 1.39 12.11 -17.02
C LEU A 154 1.15 13.33 -16.13
N SER A 155 2.10 14.27 -16.05
CA SER A 155 1.95 15.51 -15.28
C SER A 155 0.80 16.37 -15.78
N GLU A 156 0.64 16.52 -17.10
CA GLU A 156 -0.46 17.29 -17.70
C GLU A 156 -1.83 16.68 -17.40
N ASN A 157 -1.95 15.36 -17.48
CA ASN A 157 -3.19 14.66 -17.15
C ASN A 157 -3.52 14.73 -15.65
N LEU A 158 -2.52 14.64 -14.76
CA LEU A 158 -2.71 14.87 -13.33
C LEU A 158 -3.16 16.31 -13.03
N GLN A 159 -2.65 17.30 -13.77
CA GLN A 159 -3.13 18.68 -13.66
C GLN A 159 -4.55 18.86 -14.20
N ALA A 160 -4.95 18.07 -15.21
CA ALA A 160 -6.30 18.11 -15.79
C ALA A 160 -7.38 17.67 -14.79
N ILE A 161 -7.04 16.78 -13.85
CA ILE A 161 -7.92 16.35 -12.74
C ILE A 161 -7.80 17.24 -11.49
N GLY A 162 -7.07 18.36 -11.56
CA GLY A 162 -7.04 19.37 -10.51
C GLY A 162 -5.80 19.36 -9.62
N MET A 163 -4.80 18.50 -9.86
CA MET A 163 -3.55 18.53 -9.09
C MET A 163 -2.76 19.83 -9.39
N GLN A 164 -2.09 20.40 -8.38
CA GLN A 164 -1.23 21.56 -8.60
C GLN A 164 -0.02 21.19 -9.47
N SER A 165 0.48 22.12 -10.30
CA SER A 165 1.54 21.85 -11.28
C SER A 165 2.79 21.18 -10.69
N GLN A 166 3.35 21.74 -9.61
CA GLN A 166 4.53 21.19 -8.95
C GLN A 166 4.28 19.80 -8.34
N ALA A 167 3.10 19.60 -7.73
CA ALA A 167 2.69 18.30 -7.20
C ALA A 167 2.51 17.25 -8.30
N ALA A 168 1.91 17.64 -9.43
CA ALA A 168 1.72 16.77 -10.59
C ALA A 168 3.05 16.38 -11.24
N GLN A 169 4.00 17.30 -11.33
CA GLN A 169 5.36 16.99 -11.80
C GLN A 169 6.08 16.04 -10.84
N ALA A 170 6.01 16.28 -9.53
CA ALA A 170 6.62 15.43 -8.52
C ALA A 170 6.04 14.00 -8.57
N LEU A 171 4.71 13.86 -8.54
CA LEU A 171 4.06 12.56 -8.62
C LEU A 171 4.33 11.86 -9.96
N ALA A 172 4.40 12.60 -11.07
CA ALA A 172 4.75 12.01 -12.35
C ALA A 172 6.18 11.43 -12.37
N VAL A 173 7.15 12.11 -11.75
CA VAL A 173 8.52 11.59 -11.57
C VAL A 173 8.49 10.32 -10.71
N GLU A 174 7.77 10.35 -9.59
CA GLU A 174 7.69 9.24 -8.65
C GLU A 174 7.03 7.99 -9.26
N VAL A 175 5.94 8.17 -9.98
CA VAL A 175 5.24 7.10 -10.71
C VAL A 175 6.12 6.53 -11.81
N MET A 176 6.77 7.38 -12.61
CA MET A 176 7.70 6.93 -13.66
C MET A 176 8.89 6.18 -13.07
N ALA A 177 9.43 6.63 -11.94
CA ALA A 177 10.55 5.98 -11.27
C ALA A 177 10.18 4.56 -10.80
N ALA A 178 9.01 4.42 -10.16
CA ALA A 178 8.51 3.12 -9.73
C ALA A 178 8.22 2.18 -10.93
N ALA A 179 7.57 2.70 -11.97
CA ALA A 179 7.25 1.97 -13.18
C ALA A 179 8.53 1.45 -13.89
N LEU A 180 9.54 2.31 -14.09
CA LEU A 180 10.83 1.93 -14.67
C LEU A 180 11.66 1.01 -13.76
N ALA A 181 11.40 1.03 -12.45
CA ALA A 181 11.98 0.08 -11.50
C ALA A 181 11.25 -1.28 -11.51
N GLY A 182 10.20 -1.45 -12.32
CA GLY A 182 9.42 -2.69 -12.42
C GLY A 182 8.51 -2.95 -11.21
N GLN A 183 8.21 -1.92 -10.42
CA GLN A 183 7.45 -2.00 -9.17
C GLN A 183 5.94 -1.86 -9.43
N GLU A 184 5.14 -2.30 -8.46
CA GLU A 184 3.74 -1.85 -8.39
C GLU A 184 3.66 -0.44 -7.84
N VAL A 185 2.61 0.30 -8.16
CA VAL A 185 2.37 1.64 -7.60
C VAL A 185 1.02 1.68 -6.93
N LEU A 186 1.01 1.83 -5.61
CA LEU A 186 -0.22 1.95 -4.84
C LEU A 186 -0.57 3.42 -4.59
N PHE A 187 -1.85 3.73 -4.68
CA PHE A 187 -2.40 5.03 -4.34
C PHE A 187 -3.36 4.88 -3.16
N ARG A 188 -3.24 5.75 -2.17
CA ARG A 188 -4.14 5.86 -1.02
C ARG A 188 -4.81 7.24 -1.03
N GLY A 189 -6.00 7.32 -0.45
CA GLY A 189 -6.73 8.56 -0.25
C GLY A 189 -7.99 8.67 -1.11
N SER A 190 -8.73 9.76 -0.89
CA SER A 190 -10.11 9.95 -1.36
C SER A 190 -10.32 9.86 -2.88
N ILE A 191 -9.28 10.09 -3.67
CA ILE A 191 -9.31 10.11 -5.15
C ILE A 191 -8.33 9.14 -5.80
N ALA A 192 -7.85 8.14 -5.04
CA ALA A 192 -6.95 7.09 -5.52
C ALA A 192 -7.44 6.35 -6.78
N PRO A 193 -8.72 5.94 -6.89
CA PRO A 193 -9.23 5.31 -8.12
C PRO A 193 -9.01 6.17 -9.35
N ILE A 194 -9.37 7.46 -9.27
CA ILE A 194 -9.25 8.40 -10.39
C ILE A 194 -7.78 8.59 -10.80
N VAL A 195 -6.88 8.81 -9.82
CA VAL A 195 -5.45 9.00 -10.10
C VAL A 195 -4.84 7.74 -10.72
N SER A 196 -5.18 6.55 -10.21
CA SER A 196 -4.66 5.30 -10.73
C SER A 196 -5.08 5.05 -12.19
N GLU A 197 -6.34 5.32 -12.54
CA GLU A 197 -6.82 5.26 -13.93
C GLU A 197 -6.15 6.31 -14.81
N VAL A 198 -5.94 7.54 -14.30
CA VAL A 198 -5.23 8.59 -15.03
C VAL A 198 -3.79 8.18 -15.32
N CYS A 199 -3.07 7.61 -14.35
CA CYS A 199 -1.72 7.09 -14.55
C CYS A 199 -1.70 5.98 -15.61
N ALA A 200 -2.61 5.01 -15.50
CA ALA A 200 -2.74 3.92 -16.45
C ALA A 200 -3.00 4.43 -17.88
N ARG A 201 -3.96 5.35 -18.05
CA ARG A 201 -4.32 5.92 -19.35
C ARG A 201 -3.22 6.82 -19.92
N SER A 202 -2.48 7.53 -19.06
CA SER A 202 -1.39 8.42 -19.49
C SER A 202 -0.22 7.65 -20.10
N LEU A 203 -0.02 6.38 -19.73
CA LEU A 203 1.13 5.58 -20.16
C LEU A 203 0.73 4.45 -21.13
N ALA A 204 -0.46 3.88 -20.96
CA ALA A 204 -0.94 2.71 -21.69
C ALA A 204 -2.40 2.89 -22.15
N GLY A 205 -2.74 4.06 -22.71
CA GLY A 205 -4.10 4.48 -23.07
C GLY A 205 -4.98 3.38 -23.66
N GLY A 206 -4.61 2.83 -24.81
CA GLY A 206 -5.37 1.79 -25.52
C GLY A 206 -5.23 0.38 -24.95
N CYS A 207 -4.39 0.18 -23.94
CA CYS A 207 -4.08 -1.11 -23.34
C CYS A 207 -4.10 -1.02 -21.80
N ALA A 208 -5.10 -0.31 -21.26
CA ALA A 208 -5.30 -0.16 -19.83
C ALA A 208 -6.52 -0.95 -19.36
N PHE A 209 -6.37 -1.66 -18.25
CA PHE A 209 -7.35 -2.58 -17.68
C PHE A 209 -7.60 -2.24 -16.22
N ARG A 210 -8.79 -2.55 -15.74
CA ARG A 210 -9.21 -2.40 -14.36
C ARG A 210 -9.70 -3.74 -13.83
N LEU A 211 -9.26 -4.07 -12.63
CA LEU A 211 -9.68 -5.25 -11.90
C LEU A 211 -10.11 -4.84 -10.50
N GLN A 212 -11.37 -5.06 -10.17
CA GLN A 212 -11.92 -4.74 -8.86
C GLN A 212 -11.77 -5.94 -7.92
N ILE A 213 -11.18 -5.71 -6.74
CA ILE A 213 -11.09 -6.74 -5.71
C ILE A 213 -12.36 -6.71 -4.86
N PRO A 214 -13.17 -7.79 -4.84
CA PRO A 214 -14.32 -7.86 -3.96
C PRO A 214 -13.87 -8.04 -2.51
N VAL A 215 -14.75 -7.67 -1.57
CA VAL A 215 -14.54 -7.94 -0.14
C VAL A 215 -14.60 -9.45 0.10
N GLY A 216 -13.61 -10.00 0.81
CA GLY A 216 -13.58 -11.41 1.17
C GLY A 216 -13.23 -12.37 0.02
N LEU A 217 -12.48 -11.91 -0.99
CA LEU A 217 -11.83 -12.78 -1.98
C LEU A 217 -10.83 -13.72 -1.29
N LEU A 218 -11.19 -15.01 -1.23
CA LEU A 218 -10.36 -16.07 -0.65
C LEU A 218 -9.72 -16.98 -1.71
N ASP A 219 -10.02 -16.75 -2.98
CA ASP A 219 -9.55 -17.59 -4.08
C ASP A 219 -8.45 -16.92 -4.89
N GLY A 220 -7.20 -17.28 -4.59
CA GLY A 220 -6.04 -16.85 -5.36
C GLY A 220 -5.93 -17.48 -6.75
N LEU A 221 -6.62 -18.59 -7.04
CA LEU A 221 -6.62 -19.18 -8.38
C LEU A 221 -7.43 -18.33 -9.35
N SER A 222 -8.59 -17.82 -8.91
CA SER A 222 -9.39 -16.91 -9.72
C SER A 222 -8.63 -15.63 -10.07
N PHE A 223 -7.93 -15.02 -9.10
CA PHE A 223 -7.10 -13.84 -9.35
C PHE A 223 -5.93 -14.17 -10.28
N GLY A 224 -5.25 -15.29 -10.01
CA GLY A 224 -4.15 -15.77 -10.84
C GLY A 224 -4.56 -16.03 -12.29
N ALA A 225 -5.73 -16.63 -12.51
CA ALA A 225 -6.26 -16.89 -13.85
C ALA A 225 -6.58 -15.59 -14.60
N ALA A 226 -7.23 -14.64 -13.95
CA ALA A 226 -7.52 -13.32 -14.53
C ALA A 226 -6.23 -12.55 -14.88
N LEU A 227 -5.22 -12.63 -14.01
CA LEU A 227 -3.92 -12.02 -14.27
C LEU A 227 -3.19 -12.72 -15.43
N GLU A 228 -3.20 -14.05 -15.51
CA GLU A 228 -2.57 -14.78 -16.61
C GLU A 228 -3.23 -14.51 -17.97
N GLU A 229 -4.57 -14.44 -18.01
CA GLU A 229 -5.29 -14.06 -19.22
C GLU A 229 -4.82 -12.68 -19.73
N LEU A 230 -4.70 -11.72 -18.82
CA LEU A 230 -4.17 -10.40 -19.13
C LEU A 230 -2.72 -10.48 -19.61
N LEU A 231 -1.84 -11.22 -18.91
CA LEU A 231 -0.44 -11.36 -19.30
C LEU A 231 -0.28 -11.95 -20.72
N GLN A 232 -1.16 -12.87 -21.12
CA GLN A 232 -1.18 -13.40 -22.49
C GLN A 232 -1.61 -12.34 -23.52
N GLU A 233 -2.57 -11.47 -23.19
CA GLU A 233 -2.91 -10.31 -24.04
C GLU A 233 -1.73 -9.35 -24.14
N VAL A 234 -1.07 -9.06 -23.02
CA VAL A 234 0.10 -8.17 -22.98
C VAL A 234 1.19 -8.72 -23.89
N ILE A 235 1.60 -9.98 -23.77
CA ILE A 235 2.66 -10.58 -24.62
C ILE A 235 2.40 -10.37 -26.13
N ARG A 236 1.15 -10.41 -26.55
CA ARG A 236 0.75 -10.28 -27.97
C ARG A 236 0.72 -8.83 -28.47
N CYS A 237 0.84 -7.85 -27.57
CA CYS A 237 0.80 -6.44 -27.90
C CYS A 237 2.21 -5.86 -28.07
N ASP A 238 2.42 -5.09 -29.14
CA ASP A 238 3.66 -4.33 -29.38
C ASP A 238 3.76 -3.07 -28.49
N ARG A 239 2.74 -2.81 -27.67
CA ARG A 239 2.63 -1.66 -26.75
C ARG A 239 2.68 -2.16 -25.31
N ILE A 240 3.06 -1.27 -24.40
CA ILE A 240 2.91 -1.56 -22.97
C ILE A 240 1.42 -1.57 -22.58
N ALA A 241 1.12 -2.26 -21.50
CA ALA A 241 -0.19 -2.33 -20.88
C ALA A 241 -0.16 -1.80 -19.45
N ALA A 242 -1.32 -1.45 -18.90
CA ALA A 242 -1.47 -1.10 -17.50
C ALA A 242 -2.63 -1.85 -16.86
N LEU A 243 -2.44 -2.35 -15.65
CA LEU A 243 -3.48 -2.94 -14.82
C LEU A 243 -3.72 -2.05 -13.60
N VAL A 244 -4.96 -1.62 -13.39
CA VAL A 244 -5.43 -0.94 -12.18
C VAL A 244 -6.15 -1.96 -11.30
N ILE A 245 -5.63 -2.23 -10.12
CA ILE A 245 -6.24 -3.10 -9.11
C ILE A 245 -6.96 -2.24 -8.08
N GLU A 246 -8.29 -2.20 -8.15
CA GLU A 246 -9.08 -1.39 -7.22
C GLU A 246 -9.35 -2.12 -5.91
N GLY A 247 -8.98 -1.48 -4.79
CA GLY A 247 -9.25 -1.99 -3.46
C GLY A 247 -8.38 -3.19 -3.09
N ILE A 248 -7.07 -3.09 -3.29
CA ILE A 248 -6.12 -4.20 -3.04
C ILE A 248 -6.15 -4.73 -1.60
N ASN A 249 -6.68 -3.95 -0.65
CA ASN A 249 -6.84 -4.33 0.75
C ASN A 249 -8.31 -4.58 1.16
N LEU A 250 -9.24 -4.68 0.22
CA LEU A 250 -10.61 -5.17 0.52
C LEU A 250 -10.63 -6.67 0.85
N SER A 251 -9.57 -7.37 0.47
CA SER A 251 -9.29 -8.77 0.81
C SER A 251 -7.84 -8.93 1.21
N ALA A 252 -7.50 -10.02 1.90
CA ALA A 252 -6.13 -10.27 2.35
C ALA A 252 -5.24 -10.61 1.14
N PRO A 253 -4.27 -9.75 0.77
CA PRO A 253 -3.42 -9.98 -0.40
C PRO A 253 -2.58 -11.26 -0.26
N GLU A 254 -2.27 -11.69 0.96
CA GLU A 254 -1.58 -12.96 1.24
C GLU A 254 -2.34 -14.18 0.73
N VAL A 255 -3.67 -14.07 0.60
CA VAL A 255 -4.55 -15.16 0.17
C VAL A 255 -4.69 -15.18 -1.34
N TYR A 256 -4.91 -14.02 -1.97
CA TYR A 256 -5.27 -13.97 -3.39
C TYR A 256 -4.16 -13.45 -4.32
N ALA A 257 -3.26 -12.59 -3.83
CA ALA A 257 -2.33 -11.84 -4.67
C ALA A 257 -0.97 -12.55 -4.88
N GLY A 258 -0.85 -13.84 -4.53
CA GLY A 258 0.41 -14.58 -4.63
C GLY A 258 1.05 -14.56 -6.02
N ARG A 259 0.24 -14.61 -7.09
CA ARG A 259 0.76 -14.50 -8.47
C ARG A 259 1.27 -13.09 -8.80
N LEU A 260 0.59 -12.05 -8.33
CA LEU A 260 1.04 -10.66 -8.49
C LEU A 260 2.37 -10.45 -7.76
N TYR A 261 2.46 -10.88 -6.50
CA TYR A 261 3.69 -10.75 -5.71
C TYR A 261 4.87 -11.43 -6.40
N ARG A 262 4.65 -12.65 -6.92
CA ARG A 262 5.65 -13.39 -7.69
C ARG A 262 6.08 -12.64 -8.96
N LEU A 263 5.12 -12.13 -9.73
CA LEU A 263 5.40 -11.35 -10.95
C LEU A 263 6.30 -10.14 -10.68
N ILE A 264 5.97 -9.33 -9.66
CA ILE A 264 6.77 -8.13 -9.34
C ILE A 264 8.13 -8.51 -8.76
N THR A 265 8.19 -9.56 -7.93
CA THR A 265 9.45 -10.08 -7.38
C THR A 265 10.38 -10.58 -8.48
N GLU A 266 9.87 -11.33 -9.46
CA GLU A 266 10.65 -11.82 -10.60
C GLU A 266 11.22 -10.66 -11.42
N ARG A 267 10.47 -9.57 -11.61
CA ARG A 267 10.96 -8.34 -12.26
C ARG A 267 12.07 -7.65 -11.47
N LEU A 268 11.86 -7.43 -10.17
CA LEU A 268 12.84 -6.75 -9.29
C LEU A 268 14.17 -7.51 -9.18
N LEU A 269 14.11 -8.84 -9.29
CA LEU A 269 15.27 -9.72 -9.28
C LEU A 269 15.87 -9.97 -10.68
N GLY A 270 15.23 -9.48 -11.75
CA GLY A 270 15.68 -9.69 -13.13
C GLY A 270 15.58 -11.15 -13.60
N LEU A 271 14.66 -11.92 -13.03
CA LEU A 271 14.48 -13.35 -13.36
C LEU A 271 13.55 -13.57 -14.56
N ASP A 272 12.58 -12.68 -14.77
CA ASP A 272 11.65 -12.74 -15.90
C ASP A 272 11.42 -11.34 -16.49
N THR A 273 11.77 -11.20 -17.77
CA THR A 273 11.59 -9.95 -18.53
C THR A 273 10.39 -9.98 -19.48
N ALA A 274 9.72 -11.13 -19.63
CA ALA A 274 8.63 -11.30 -20.61
C ALA A 274 7.45 -10.34 -20.38
N TYR A 275 7.30 -9.87 -19.14
CA TYR A 275 6.21 -9.03 -18.69
C TYR A 275 6.63 -7.62 -18.28
N VAL A 276 7.83 -7.15 -18.66
CA VAL A 276 8.31 -5.79 -18.33
C VAL A 276 7.37 -4.71 -18.89
N GLY A 277 6.61 -5.03 -19.93
CA GLY A 277 5.60 -4.14 -20.52
C GLY A 277 4.26 -4.04 -19.79
N LEU A 278 4.04 -4.69 -18.64
CA LEU A 278 2.80 -4.49 -17.85
C LEU A 278 3.08 -3.64 -16.61
N LEU A 279 2.53 -2.43 -16.60
CA LEU A 279 2.50 -1.53 -15.44
C LEU A 279 1.40 -1.97 -14.48
N VAL A 280 1.66 -1.96 -13.17
CA VAL A 280 0.67 -2.31 -12.15
C VAL A 280 0.42 -1.12 -11.25
N PHE A 281 -0.80 -0.63 -11.25
CA PHE A 281 -1.32 0.38 -10.35
C PHE A 281 -2.33 -0.26 -9.41
N GLY A 282 -2.39 0.18 -8.16
CA GLY A 282 -3.38 -0.30 -7.20
C GLY A 282 -3.95 0.83 -6.37
N THR A 283 -5.12 0.60 -5.79
CA THR A 283 -5.70 1.52 -4.81
C THR A 283 -5.86 0.86 -3.45
N VAL A 284 -5.52 1.62 -2.42
CA VAL A 284 -5.69 1.26 -1.02
C VAL A 284 -6.93 1.99 -0.50
N VAL A 285 -7.89 1.23 -0.01
CA VAL A 285 -9.15 1.73 0.53
C VAL A 285 -9.02 1.92 2.04
N ASP A 286 -9.49 3.05 2.54
CA ASP A 286 -9.64 3.31 3.96
C ASP A 286 -11.10 3.13 4.40
N GLY A 287 -11.34 2.52 5.56
CA GLY A 287 -12.67 2.39 6.14
C GLY A 287 -12.92 1.05 6.83
N ALA A 288 -14.09 0.90 7.44
CA ALA A 288 -14.44 -0.29 8.25
C ALA A 288 -14.49 -1.61 7.46
N GLY A 289 -14.66 -1.54 6.13
CA GLY A 289 -14.68 -2.70 5.25
C GLY A 289 -13.32 -3.05 4.64
N ALA A 290 -12.26 -2.30 4.95
CA ALA A 290 -10.93 -2.50 4.41
C ALA A 290 -10.00 -3.08 5.47
N LEU A 291 -9.10 -3.97 5.04
CA LEU A 291 -8.04 -4.51 5.89
C LEU A 291 -6.88 -3.52 5.99
N PRO A 292 -6.11 -3.53 7.08
CA PRO A 292 -4.83 -2.83 7.12
C PRO A 292 -3.94 -3.23 5.94
N LEU A 293 -3.20 -2.27 5.38
CA LEU A 293 -2.30 -2.55 4.27
C LEU A 293 -1.21 -3.54 4.71
N SER A 294 -1.08 -4.65 3.99
CA SER A 294 -0.05 -5.66 4.29
C SER A 294 1.36 -5.08 4.09
N PRO A 295 2.31 -5.33 5.02
CA PRO A 295 3.72 -5.02 4.81
C PRO A 295 4.30 -5.67 3.56
N GLN A 296 3.73 -6.79 3.09
CA GLN A 296 4.19 -7.49 1.88
C GLN A 296 4.05 -6.62 0.62
N LEU A 297 2.96 -5.86 0.52
CA LEU A 297 2.74 -4.94 -0.60
C LEU A 297 3.76 -3.78 -0.58
N SER A 298 4.11 -3.29 0.61
CA SER A 298 5.17 -2.28 0.76
C SER A 298 6.59 -2.81 0.46
N GLU A 299 6.78 -4.11 0.17
CA GLU A 299 8.08 -4.65 -0.25
C GLU A 299 8.33 -4.55 -1.76
N ILE A 300 7.25 -4.42 -2.54
CA ILE A 300 7.28 -4.55 -4.00
C ILE A 300 6.97 -3.23 -4.73
N GLY A 301 6.71 -2.14 -4.00
CA GLY A 301 6.52 -0.82 -4.58
C GLY A 301 6.14 0.29 -3.59
N PRO A 302 6.02 1.54 -4.06
CA PRO A 302 5.57 2.64 -3.23
C PRO A 302 4.07 2.63 -2.95
N THR A 303 3.68 3.37 -1.91
CA THR A 303 2.30 3.78 -1.67
C THR A 303 2.22 5.30 -1.53
N PHE A 304 1.59 5.98 -2.47
CA PHE A 304 1.44 7.43 -2.46
C PHE A 304 0.10 7.83 -1.82
N ASP A 305 0.16 8.58 -0.72
CA ASP A 305 -1.01 9.15 -0.06
C ASP A 305 -1.43 10.47 -0.72
N LEU A 306 -2.47 10.40 -1.54
CA LEU A 306 -2.95 11.53 -2.33
C LEU A 306 -3.61 12.63 -1.49
N ASP A 307 -4.05 12.32 -0.27
CA ASP A 307 -4.58 13.33 0.65
C ASP A 307 -3.44 14.19 1.24
N CYS A 308 -2.18 13.72 1.15
CA CYS A 308 -1.00 14.52 1.47
C CYS A 308 -0.57 15.46 0.33
N ILE A 309 -1.13 15.33 -0.87
CA ILE A 309 -0.79 16.15 -2.04
C ILE A 309 -1.61 17.44 -2.07
N VAL A 310 -1.11 18.49 -2.74
CA VAL A 310 -1.82 19.76 -2.89
C VAL A 310 -2.69 19.75 -4.17
N TRP A 311 -3.98 20.01 -3.97
CA TRP A 311 -5.00 20.06 -5.02
C TRP A 311 -5.51 21.49 -5.22
N ARG A 312 -5.90 21.84 -6.45
CA ARG A 312 -6.49 23.15 -6.78
C ARG A 312 -7.95 23.17 -6.35
N ASN A 313 -8.40 24.27 -5.75
CA ASN A 313 -9.82 24.47 -5.42
C ASN A 313 -10.70 24.68 -6.68
N ARG A 314 -10.11 25.17 -7.77
CA ARG A 314 -10.77 25.40 -9.06
C ARG A 314 -9.79 25.10 -10.19
N TRP A 315 -10.25 24.41 -11.22
CA TRP A 315 -9.46 24.14 -12.42
C TRP A 315 -10.38 23.99 -13.65
N PRO A 316 -9.87 24.26 -14.86
CA PRO A 316 -10.64 24.01 -16.08
C PRO A 316 -10.82 22.51 -16.29
N LYS A 317 -12.04 22.08 -16.63
CA LYS A 317 -12.29 20.70 -17.06
C LYS A 317 -11.59 20.45 -18.40
N ARG A 318 -10.46 19.75 -18.35
CA ARG A 318 -9.72 19.30 -19.54
C ARG A 318 -9.89 17.79 -19.67
N GLY A 319 -9.96 17.30 -20.90
CA GLY A 319 -9.92 15.87 -21.16
C GLY A 319 -8.54 15.31 -20.83
N ILE A 320 -8.50 14.03 -20.46
CA ILE A 320 -7.26 13.25 -20.33
C ILE A 320 -6.84 12.80 -21.73
N VAL A 321 -5.55 12.92 -22.05
CA VAL A 321 -4.98 12.41 -23.30
C VAL A 321 -4.36 11.05 -23.03
N GLY A 322 -4.72 10.03 -23.82
CA GLY A 322 -4.13 8.71 -23.67
C GLY A 322 -2.69 8.69 -24.19
N GLY A 323 -1.78 8.00 -23.50
CA GLY A 323 -0.42 7.79 -23.99
C GLY A 323 -0.24 6.42 -24.62
N GLU A 324 0.62 6.34 -25.62
CA GLU A 324 1.03 5.08 -26.26
C GLU A 324 2.56 4.97 -26.22
N ILE A 325 3.07 3.94 -25.53
CA ILE A 325 4.48 3.59 -25.49
C ILE A 325 4.66 2.22 -26.14
N LEU A 326 5.53 2.13 -27.14
CA LEU A 326 5.93 0.86 -27.73
C LEU A 326 6.75 0.04 -26.72
N ARG A 327 6.56 -1.27 -26.71
CA ARG A 327 7.29 -2.19 -25.82
C ARG A 327 8.80 -2.04 -25.99
N SER A 328 9.30 -2.00 -27.22
CA SER A 328 10.74 -1.85 -27.49
C SER A 328 11.30 -0.52 -26.98
N THR A 329 10.51 0.55 -27.06
CA THR A 329 10.86 1.86 -26.49
C THR A 329 10.92 1.78 -24.96
N TRP A 330 9.94 1.12 -24.33
CA TRP A 330 9.90 0.92 -22.88
C TRP A 330 11.07 0.08 -22.38
N GLU A 331 11.37 -1.04 -23.04
CA GLU A 331 12.52 -1.89 -22.75
C GLU A 331 13.83 -1.09 -22.80
N ALA A 332 14.01 -0.25 -23.83
CA ALA A 332 15.18 0.63 -23.90
C ALA A 332 15.27 1.63 -22.73
N TRP A 333 14.15 2.11 -22.19
CA TRP A 333 14.15 2.97 -21.00
C TRP A 333 14.48 2.19 -19.73
N VAL A 334 13.98 0.97 -19.60
CA VAL A 334 14.28 0.09 -18.46
C VAL A 334 15.75 -0.32 -18.49
N ASP A 335 16.30 -0.64 -19.66
CA ASP A 335 17.71 -1.05 -19.83
C ASP A 335 18.69 0.13 -19.75
N SER A 336 18.19 1.37 -19.83
CA SER A 336 19.03 2.54 -19.58
C SER A 336 19.42 2.57 -18.10
N ASP A 337 20.51 1.90 -17.74
CA ASP A 337 21.02 1.90 -16.37
C ASP A 337 21.34 3.35 -15.97
N GLY A 338 20.75 3.80 -14.86
CA GLY A 338 21.26 4.97 -14.17
C GLY A 338 22.60 4.59 -13.53
N ASP A 339 23.58 5.49 -13.60
CA ASP A 339 24.81 5.32 -12.83
C ASP A 339 24.45 5.04 -11.36
N VAL A 340 25.20 4.12 -10.74
CA VAL A 340 25.01 3.83 -9.31
C VAL A 340 25.10 5.15 -8.55
N PRO A 341 24.07 5.54 -7.79
CA PRO A 341 24.11 6.80 -7.08
C PRO A 341 25.30 6.80 -6.10
N THR A 342 26.16 7.83 -6.20
CA THR A 342 27.38 7.97 -5.38
C THR A 342 27.08 7.90 -3.88
N ASP A 343 25.87 8.30 -3.47
CA ASP A 343 25.46 8.44 -2.08
C ASP A 343 24.62 7.24 -1.56
N TRP A 344 24.53 6.13 -2.31
CA TRP A 344 23.64 5.02 -1.95
C TRP A 344 23.91 4.44 -0.56
N ASP A 345 25.18 4.28 -0.17
CA ASP A 345 25.50 3.69 1.13
C ASP A 345 25.00 4.54 2.31
N ASP A 346 25.04 5.86 2.17
CA ASP A 346 24.53 6.77 3.19
C ASP A 346 23.00 6.84 3.19
N VAL A 347 22.39 6.89 2.00
CA VAL A 347 20.93 6.78 1.83
C VAL A 347 20.41 5.47 2.42
N TRP A 348 21.12 4.36 2.22
CA TRP A 348 20.77 3.07 2.77
C TRP A 348 20.95 3.02 4.30
N ARG A 349 22.03 3.59 4.82
CA ARG A 349 22.27 3.71 6.27
C ARG A 349 21.17 4.51 6.95
N GLU A 350 20.65 5.55 6.30
CA GLU A 350 19.50 6.31 6.78
C GLU A 350 18.20 5.51 6.64
N SER A 351 17.92 4.98 5.45
CA SER A 351 16.72 4.18 5.12
C SER A 351 16.53 2.97 6.03
N SER A 352 17.61 2.29 6.40
CA SER A 352 17.59 1.13 7.29
C SER A 352 17.20 1.46 8.74
N ARG A 353 17.26 2.73 9.16
CA ARG A 353 16.74 3.20 10.47
C ARG A 353 15.22 3.35 10.49
N PHE A 354 14.63 3.51 9.30
CA PHE A 354 13.19 3.64 9.09
C PHE A 354 12.52 2.28 8.92
N ALA A 355 13.21 1.34 8.28
CA ALA A 355 12.71 0.00 8.09
C ALA A 355 12.54 -0.71 9.43
N GLY A 356 11.40 -1.36 9.65
CA GLY A 356 11.33 -2.48 10.59
C GLY A 356 12.23 -3.63 10.13
N PRO A 357 11.76 -4.90 10.14
CA PRO A 357 12.52 -5.98 9.52
C PRO A 357 12.87 -5.66 8.06
N VAL A 358 14.17 -5.64 7.74
CA VAL A 358 14.66 -5.39 6.38
C VAL A 358 14.71 -6.72 5.62
N THR A 359 13.94 -6.83 4.54
CA THR A 359 14.03 -7.97 3.63
C THR A 359 14.96 -7.67 2.45
N PRO A 360 15.62 -8.68 1.86
CA PRO A 360 16.43 -8.48 0.66
C PRO A 360 15.63 -7.91 -0.51
N LEU A 361 14.36 -8.30 -0.64
CA LEU A 361 13.47 -7.81 -1.69
C LEU A 361 13.19 -6.32 -1.52
N TRP A 362 12.82 -5.88 -0.30
CA TRP A 362 12.58 -4.47 -0.05
C TRP A 362 13.84 -3.62 -0.25
N ARG A 363 15.02 -4.11 0.16
CA ARG A 363 16.29 -3.44 -0.13
C ARG A 363 16.48 -3.22 -1.63
N ARG A 364 16.18 -4.23 -2.44
CA ARG A 364 16.26 -4.14 -3.90
C ARG A 364 15.24 -3.13 -4.45
N CYS A 365 14.01 -3.15 -3.95
CA CYS A 365 12.96 -2.20 -4.30
C CYS A 365 13.38 -0.74 -4.02
N VAL A 366 13.89 -0.45 -2.82
CA VAL A 366 14.35 0.89 -2.45
C VAL A 366 15.54 1.32 -3.30
N TYR A 367 16.48 0.41 -3.55
CA TYR A 367 17.65 0.67 -4.40
C TYR A 367 17.25 1.06 -5.82
N THR A 368 16.43 0.24 -6.48
CA THR A 368 16.03 0.51 -7.87
C THR A 368 15.19 1.77 -7.97
N ALA A 369 14.29 2.02 -7.01
CA ALA A 369 13.55 3.27 -6.93
C ALA A 369 14.46 4.49 -6.79
N PHE A 370 15.44 4.45 -5.87
CA PHE A 370 16.34 5.58 -5.64
C PHE A 370 17.22 5.89 -6.85
N THR A 371 17.72 4.87 -7.55
CA THR A 371 18.46 5.04 -8.80
C THR A 371 17.60 5.72 -9.86
N ARG A 372 16.35 5.28 -10.06
CA ARG A 372 15.42 5.88 -11.03
C ARG A 372 14.97 7.28 -10.64
N LEU A 373 14.77 7.55 -9.36
CA LEU A 373 14.46 8.88 -8.86
C LEU A 373 15.63 9.83 -9.10
N SER A 374 16.85 9.40 -8.84
CA SER A 374 18.06 10.21 -9.04
C SER A 374 18.28 10.59 -10.51
N THR A 375 17.88 9.74 -11.46
CA THR A 375 17.98 10.06 -12.89
C THR A 375 16.84 10.94 -13.41
N LEU A 376 15.62 10.79 -12.86
CA LEU A 376 14.43 11.50 -13.33
C LEU A 376 14.18 12.85 -12.61
N ALA A 377 14.63 12.98 -11.37
CA ALA A 377 14.44 14.18 -10.55
C ALA A 377 15.45 15.26 -10.97
N ALA A 378 15.11 15.98 -12.03
CA ALA A 378 15.86 17.15 -12.47
C ALA A 378 15.08 18.44 -12.16
N GLY A 379 15.66 19.30 -11.32
CA GLY A 379 15.21 20.68 -11.11
C GLY A 379 15.00 21.08 -9.65
N ASP A 380 15.43 22.30 -9.31
CA ASP A 380 15.46 22.85 -7.94
C ASP A 380 14.07 23.01 -7.28
N MET A 381 13.00 22.94 -8.07
CA MET A 381 11.62 23.06 -7.60
C MET A 381 10.98 21.71 -7.28
N LEU A 382 11.58 20.59 -7.69
CA LEU A 382 11.04 19.27 -7.38
C LEU A 382 11.61 18.74 -6.07
N PRO A 383 10.88 17.84 -5.38
CA PRO A 383 11.43 17.11 -4.25
C PRO A 383 12.70 16.36 -4.65
N THR A 384 13.67 16.28 -3.75
CA THR A 384 14.88 15.49 -3.99
C THR A 384 14.54 14.00 -4.12
N ALA A 385 15.45 13.22 -4.70
CA ALA A 385 15.27 11.77 -4.81
C ALA A 385 15.02 11.11 -3.44
N LEU A 386 15.70 11.58 -2.38
CA LEU A 386 15.52 11.06 -1.03
C LEU A 386 14.18 11.49 -0.40
N GLN A 387 13.71 12.71 -0.66
CA GLN A 387 12.37 13.15 -0.23
C GLN A 387 11.27 12.31 -0.89
N SER A 388 11.36 12.10 -2.20
CA SER A 388 10.45 11.25 -2.96
C SER A 388 10.49 9.79 -2.47
N LEU A 389 11.70 9.26 -2.19
CA LEU A 389 11.90 7.93 -1.62
C LEU A 389 11.24 7.81 -0.23
N ALA A 390 11.43 8.81 0.63
CA ALA A 390 10.84 8.83 1.96
C ALA A 390 9.31 8.88 1.91
N TYR A 391 8.75 9.72 1.04
CA TYR A 391 7.31 9.88 0.84
C TYR A 391 6.64 8.60 0.30
N GLY A 392 7.20 7.97 -0.74
CA GLY A 392 6.57 6.84 -1.42
C GLY A 392 6.94 5.46 -0.88
N TRP A 393 8.16 5.25 -0.37
CA TRP A 393 8.68 3.91 -0.05
C TRP A 393 8.96 3.71 1.44
N LEU A 394 9.60 4.68 2.09
CA LEU A 394 10.08 4.48 3.47
C LEU A 394 8.96 4.68 4.51
N LEU A 395 8.26 5.81 4.47
CA LEU A 395 7.20 6.10 5.43
C LEU A 395 5.99 5.17 5.28
N PRO A 396 5.52 4.84 4.06
CA PRO A 396 4.40 3.91 3.93
C PRO A 396 4.71 2.52 4.46
N ARG A 397 5.97 2.04 4.39
CA ARG A 397 6.38 0.78 5.02
C ARG A 397 6.30 0.82 6.54
N ILE A 398 6.67 1.94 7.16
CA ILE A 398 6.53 2.12 8.61
C ILE A 398 5.05 2.02 9.00
N ILE A 399 4.20 2.74 8.27
CA ILE A 399 2.76 2.79 8.51
C ILE A 399 2.13 1.40 8.32
N SER A 400 2.48 0.66 7.26
CA SER A 400 1.94 -0.69 7.02
C SER A 400 2.44 -1.72 8.04
N SER A 401 3.60 -1.49 8.65
CA SER A 401 4.12 -2.32 9.75
C SER A 401 3.42 -2.06 11.10
N GLY A 402 2.48 -1.10 11.16
CA GLY A 402 1.76 -0.72 12.37
C GLY A 402 2.56 0.17 13.34
N ALA A 403 3.73 0.64 12.93
CA ALA A 403 4.52 1.59 13.72
C ALA A 403 4.01 3.02 13.51
N ASP A 404 4.03 3.84 14.56
CA ASP A 404 3.64 5.25 14.44
C ASP A 404 4.75 6.02 13.71
N PRO A 405 4.49 6.59 12.52
CA PRO A 405 5.49 7.40 11.81
C PRO A 405 5.99 8.59 12.63
N ARG A 406 5.23 9.05 13.64
CA ARG A 406 5.62 10.14 14.55
C ARG A 406 6.84 9.81 15.41
N GLU A 407 7.05 8.53 15.74
CA GLU A 407 8.24 8.10 16.49
C GLU A 407 9.53 8.32 15.69
N LYS A 408 9.42 8.48 14.37
CA LYS A 408 10.54 8.73 13.46
C LYS A 408 10.75 10.21 13.16
N ARG A 409 10.02 11.12 13.84
CA ARG A 409 10.19 12.57 13.68
C ARG A 409 11.61 13.05 13.93
N GLU A 410 12.32 12.47 14.91
CA GLU A 410 13.71 12.85 15.19
C GLU A 410 14.66 12.56 14.02
N LEU A 411 14.32 11.57 13.18
CA LEU A 411 15.06 11.23 11.97
C LEU A 411 14.67 12.12 10.77
N LEU A 412 13.52 12.80 10.84
CA LEU A 412 12.96 13.66 9.79
C LEU A 412 12.36 14.97 10.36
N PRO A 413 13.11 15.76 11.17
CA PRO A 413 12.52 16.75 12.07
C PRO A 413 11.79 17.90 11.38
N THR A 414 12.03 18.12 10.09
CA THR A 414 11.45 19.23 9.32
C THR A 414 10.98 18.84 7.92
N GLY A 415 10.95 17.55 7.56
CA GLY A 415 10.72 17.13 6.16
C GLY A 415 11.83 17.56 5.19
N VAL A 416 12.91 18.15 5.71
CA VAL A 416 14.13 18.47 4.97
C VAL A 416 15.01 17.23 4.97
N LEU A 417 15.09 16.58 3.82
CA LEU A 417 15.99 15.48 3.53
C LEU A 417 16.85 15.93 2.37
N ASN A 418 18.17 15.95 2.57
CA ASN A 418 19.22 16.29 1.58
C ASN A 418 18.91 17.45 0.60
N GLY A 419 18.09 18.40 1.02
CA GLY A 419 17.65 19.55 0.23
C GLY A 419 17.55 20.80 1.09
N THR A 420 17.25 21.95 0.46
CA THR A 420 17.12 23.24 1.16
C THR A 420 15.69 23.53 1.62
N ARG A 421 14.72 22.73 1.19
CA ARG A 421 13.28 22.94 1.41
C ARG A 421 12.64 21.71 2.04
N SER A 422 11.67 21.95 2.92
CA SER A 422 10.82 20.91 3.49
C SER A 422 9.87 20.36 2.42
N ASP A 423 9.72 19.03 2.35
CA ASP A 423 8.63 18.40 1.61
C ASP A 423 7.37 18.33 2.50
N MET A 424 6.37 19.15 2.18
CA MET A 424 5.12 19.22 2.94
C MET A 424 4.33 17.90 2.94
N ARG A 425 4.55 17.01 1.97
CA ARG A 425 3.89 15.70 1.91
C ARG A 425 4.40 14.81 3.04
N ILE A 426 5.72 14.82 3.26
CA ILE A 426 6.37 14.13 4.38
C ILE A 426 5.87 14.70 5.71
N VAL A 427 5.82 16.02 5.85
CA VAL A 427 5.32 16.69 7.07
C VAL A 427 3.89 16.28 7.40
N ARG A 428 3.00 16.22 6.39
CA ARG A 428 1.61 15.77 6.53
C ARG A 428 1.51 14.30 6.93
N LEU A 429 2.30 13.41 6.31
CA LEU A 429 2.35 11.99 6.70
C LEU A 429 2.82 11.78 8.14
N LEU A 430 3.78 12.58 8.60
CA LEU A 430 4.25 12.56 9.99
C LEU A 430 3.24 13.18 10.98
N GLY A 431 2.10 13.68 10.50
CA GLY A 431 1.06 14.32 11.31
C GLY A 431 1.58 15.50 12.11
N VAL A 432 2.62 16.19 11.61
CA VAL A 432 3.13 17.41 12.23
C VAL A 432 2.15 18.51 11.82
N GLN A 433 1.35 19.00 12.77
CA GLN A 433 0.64 20.25 12.55
C GLN A 433 1.70 21.31 12.33
N SER A 434 1.71 21.93 11.14
CA SER A 434 2.51 23.11 10.89
C SER A 434 2.01 24.21 11.83
N GLU A 435 2.68 24.35 12.98
CA GLU A 435 2.46 25.46 13.91
C GLU A 435 2.74 26.76 13.15
N GLY A 436 1.69 27.54 12.88
CA GLY A 436 1.82 28.94 12.51
C GLY A 436 2.25 29.22 11.07
N ASN A 437 1.40 28.91 10.10
CA ASN A 437 1.18 29.78 8.94
C ASN A 437 -0.16 29.41 8.31
N GLU A 438 -1.23 29.94 8.91
CA GLU A 438 -2.45 30.20 8.14
C GLU A 438 -2.14 31.29 7.09
N PRO A 439 -2.71 31.20 5.88
CA PRO A 439 -2.46 32.14 4.78
C PRO A 439 -2.91 33.57 5.07
#